data_AF-A0A821L7F2-F1
#
_entry.id   AF-A0A821L7F2-F1
#
_cell.length_a   1.000
_cell.length_b   1.000
_cell.length_c   1.000
_cell.angle_alpha   90.00
_cell.angle_beta   90.00
_cell.angle_gamma   90.00
#
_symmetry.space_group_name_H-M   'P 1'
#
loop_
_entity.id
_entity.type
_entity.pdbx_description
1 polymer ?
#
loop_
_entity_poly.entity_id
_entity_poly.type
_entity_poly.pdbx_seq_one_letter_code
_entity_poly.pdbx_strand_id
1 'polypeptide(L)' 'MAARAKTKQPAKKRQQRATSNIFAMFDQSQIQEFKEAFNIIDHDRDGFISSDDLRDMFASLGKVVPDAEIEAMIREAPG' A
#
# COMPACT_ATOMS: atom_id res chain seq x y z
N MET A 1 -14.46 35.49 -44.72
CA MET A 1 -13.36 34.57 -44.34
C MET A 1 -13.83 33.72 -43.17
N ALA A 2 -13.53 32.43 -43.22
CA ALA A 2 -14.13 31.36 -42.45
C ALA A 2 -13.47 31.13 -41.07
N ALA A 3 -14.13 30.26 -40.30
CA ALA A 3 -13.58 29.36 -39.28
C ALA A 3 -13.32 30.00 -37.90
N ARG A 4 -13.73 29.45 -36.75
CA ARG A 4 -14.20 28.10 -36.39
C ARG A 4 -14.63 28.11 -34.93
N ALA A 5 -15.86 27.67 -34.65
CA ALA A 5 -16.26 27.26 -33.31
C ALA A 5 -15.39 26.08 -32.87
N LYS A 6 -14.84 26.13 -31.65
CA LYS A 6 -14.18 24.98 -31.01
C LYS A 6 -15.02 24.57 -29.80
N THR A 7 -15.95 23.65 -30.02
CA THR A 7 -16.43 22.71 -29.00
C THR A 7 -15.33 21.70 -28.67
N LYS A 8 -15.18 21.33 -27.38
CA LYS A 8 -14.52 20.13 -26.79
C LYS A 8 -14.12 20.47 -25.33
N GLN A 9 -14.44 19.76 -24.24
CA GLN A 9 -15.17 18.55 -23.84
C GLN A 9 -15.50 18.73 -22.34
N PRO A 10 -16.53 18.08 -21.77
CA PRO A 10 -16.73 18.11 -20.32
C PRO A 10 -15.57 17.35 -19.65
N ALA A 11 -14.90 18.01 -18.70
CA ALA A 11 -13.88 17.38 -17.87
C ALA A 11 -14.51 16.17 -17.16
N LYS A 12 -14.07 14.97 -17.52
CA LYS A 12 -14.51 13.72 -16.89
C LYS A 12 -14.27 13.88 -15.39
N LYS A 13 -15.35 13.91 -14.60
CA LYS A 13 -15.30 13.82 -13.14
C LYS A 13 -14.42 12.63 -12.82
N ARG A 14 -13.25 12.89 -12.24
CA ARG A 14 -12.39 11.86 -11.67
C ARG A 14 -13.26 11.17 -10.61
N GLN A 15 -13.78 10.01 -10.99
CA GLN A 15 -14.54 9.14 -10.11
C GLN A 15 -13.62 8.93 -8.91
N GLN A 16 -13.93 9.59 -7.80
CA GLN A 16 -13.28 9.33 -6.53
C GLN A 16 -13.49 7.84 -6.32
N ARG A 17 -12.44 7.04 -6.53
CA ARG A 17 -12.45 5.65 -6.14
C ARG A 17 -12.72 5.72 -4.64
N ALA A 18 -13.94 5.38 -4.26
CA ALA A 18 -14.24 5.17 -2.87
C ALA A 18 -13.25 4.10 -2.43
N THR A 19 -12.25 4.49 -1.65
CA THR A 19 -11.58 3.57 -0.73
C THR A 19 -12.65 3.23 0.30
N SER A 20 -13.63 2.42 -0.12
CA SER A 20 -14.76 1.99 0.69
C SER A 20 -14.16 1.45 1.97
N ASN A 21 -14.42 2.16 3.07
CA ASN A 21 -13.77 2.07 4.37
C ASN A 21 -13.36 0.62 4.71
N ILE A 22 -12.17 0.18 4.26
CA ILE A 22 -11.74 -1.23 4.35
C ILE A 22 -11.67 -1.64 5.83
N PHE A 23 -11.30 -0.68 6.69
CA PHE A 23 -11.33 -0.81 8.14
C PHE A 23 -12.71 -1.13 8.73
N ALA A 24 -13.82 -0.85 8.04
CA ALA A 24 -15.16 -1.21 8.49
C ALA A 24 -15.56 -2.66 8.14
N MET A 25 -14.74 -3.39 7.38
CA MET A 25 -14.96 -4.81 7.06
C MET A 25 -14.35 -5.76 8.10
N PHE A 26 -13.59 -5.24 9.07
CA PHE A 26 -12.87 -6.01 10.07
C PHE A 26 -13.34 -5.69 11.48
N ASP A 27 -13.37 -6.70 12.34
CA ASP A 27 -13.67 -6.52 13.76
C ASP A 27 -12.51 -5.85 14.50
N GLN A 28 -12.79 -5.27 15.68
CA GLN A 28 -11.76 -4.59 16.49
C GLN A 28 -10.58 -5.50 16.86
N SER A 29 -10.82 -6.80 17.09
CA SER A 29 -9.75 -7.77 17.35
C SER A 29 -8.85 -7.95 16.13
N GLN A 30 -9.42 -8.07 14.93
CA GLN A 30 -8.65 -8.21 13.69
C GLN A 30 -7.84 -6.94 13.41
N ILE A 31 -8.43 -5.76 13.61
CA ILE A 31 -7.71 -4.49 13.47
C ILE A 31 -6.54 -4.42 14.45
N GLN A 32 -6.72 -4.91 15.68
CA GLN A 32 -5.66 -4.93 16.69
C GLN A 32 -4.55 -5.92 16.30
N GLU A 33 -4.90 -7.12 15.83
CA GLU A 33 -3.93 -8.10 15.33
C GLU A 33 -3.11 -7.55 14.15
N PHE A 34 -3.76 -6.87 13.19
CA PHE A 34 -3.05 -6.24 12.09
C PHE A 34 -2.10 -5.13 12.56
N LYS A 35 -2.50 -4.33 13.54
CA LYS A 35 -1.63 -3.30 14.14
C LYS A 35 -0.43 -3.90 14.86
N GLU A 36 -0.64 -4.97 15.62
CA GLU A 36 0.44 -5.66 16.32
C GLU A 36 1.42 -6.31 15.35
N ALA A 37 0.91 -7.01 14.34
CA ALA A 37 1.73 -7.56 13.28
C ALA A 37 2.53 -6.47 12.54
N PHE A 38 1.89 -5.34 12.22
CA PHE A 38 2.56 -4.21 11.58
C PHE A 38 3.70 -3.65 12.45
N ASN A 39 3.44 -3.41 13.74
CA ASN A 39 4.45 -2.92 14.68
C ASN A 39 5.62 -3.89 14.93
N ILE A 40 5.43 -5.19 14.67
CA ILE A 40 6.50 -6.18 14.75
C ILE A 40 7.39 -6.13 13.50
N ILE A 41 6.80 -5.82 12.35
CA ILE A 41 7.49 -5.78 11.06
C ILE A 41 8.20 -4.43 10.86
N ASP A 42 7.51 -3.31 11.09
CA ASP A 42 8.02 -1.94 11.00
C ASP A 42 9.07 -1.69 12.10
N HIS A 43 10.33 -1.95 11.78
CA HIS A 43 11.43 -1.96 12.73
C HIS A 43 11.87 -0.53 13.03
N ASP A 44 11.89 0.35 12.04
CA ASP A 44 12.31 1.75 12.18
C ASP A 44 11.20 2.68 12.71
N ARG A 45 9.95 2.21 12.71
CA ARG A 45 8.74 2.91 13.19
C ARG A 45 8.40 4.14 12.38
N ASP A 46 8.67 4.12 11.07
CA ASP A 46 8.28 5.19 10.17
C ASP A 46 6.80 5.12 9.73
N GLY A 47 6.11 4.01 10.08
CA GLY A 47 4.71 3.77 9.74
C GLY A 47 4.51 3.12 8.37
N PHE A 48 5.58 2.68 7.71
CA PHE A 48 5.62 1.95 6.46
C PHE A 48 6.39 0.65 6.65
N ILE A 49 6.15 -0.34 5.79
CA ILE A 49 6.97 -1.56 5.75
C ILE A 49 7.87 -1.42 4.54
N SER A 50 9.15 -1.21 4.78
CA SER A 50 10.18 -1.12 3.75
C SER A 50 10.79 -2.49 3.44
N SER A 51 11.60 -2.54 2.38
CA SER A 51 12.41 -3.73 2.07
C SER A 51 13.40 -4.05 3.19
N ASP A 52 13.92 -3.02 3.86
CA ASP A 52 14.89 -3.17 4.94
C ASP A 52 14.21 -3.77 6.19
N ASP A 53 12.98 -3.34 6.51
CA ASP A 53 12.18 -3.91 7.60
C ASP A 53 11.92 -5.42 7.40
N LEU A 54 11.52 -5.81 6.19
CA LEU A 54 11.32 -7.22 5.85
C LEU A 54 12.62 -8.01 5.96
N ARG A 55 13.74 -7.43 5.52
CA ARG A 55 15.04 -8.08 5.58
C ARG A 55 15.48 -8.32 7.02
N ASP A 56 15.31 -7.33 7.89
CA ASP A 56 15.66 -7.41 9.30
C ASP A 56 14.73 -8.37 10.06
N MET A 57 13.45 -8.40 9.71
CA MET A 57 12.48 -9.36 10.22
C MET A 57 12.86 -10.80 9.86
N PHE A 58 13.16 -11.09 8.59
CA PHE A 58 13.58 -12.43 8.17
C PHE A 58 14.92 -12.84 8.76
N ALA A 59 15.87 -11.91 8.86
CA ALA A 59 17.16 -12.13 9.52
C ALA A 59 16.97 -12.48 11.00
N SER A 60 16.05 -11.81 11.70
CA SER A 60 15.70 -12.10 13.10
C SER A 60 15.09 -13.48 13.29
N LEU A 61 14.42 -14.01 12.26
CA LEU A 61 13.91 -15.39 12.22
C LEU A 61 14.96 -16.43 11.77
N GLY A 62 16.20 -16.01 11.53
CA GLY A 62 17.28 -16.86 11.04
C GLY A 62 17.10 -17.31 9.58
N LYS A 63 16.28 -16.60 8.80
CA LYS A 63 16.04 -16.87 7.39
C LYS A 63 16.76 -15.84 6.53
N VAL A 64 17.43 -16.33 5.49
CA VAL A 64 17.99 -15.47 4.44
C VAL A 64 17.04 -15.52 3.26
N VAL A 65 16.33 -14.41 3.03
CA VAL A 65 15.41 -14.25 1.89
C VAL A 65 16.14 -13.42 0.82
N PRO A 66 16.12 -13.83 -0.46
CA PRO A 66 16.75 -13.08 -1.52
C PRO A 66 16.02 -11.76 -1.78
N ASP A 67 16.78 -10.71 -2.12
CA ASP A 67 16.25 -9.36 -2.35
C ASP A 67 15.12 -9.35 -3.39
N ALA A 68 15.19 -10.20 -4.42
CA ALA A 68 14.15 -10.34 -5.44
C ALA A 68 12.79 -10.80 -4.87
N GLU A 69 12.79 -11.62 -3.82
CA GLU A 69 11.56 -12.08 -3.15
C GLU A 69 11.00 -10.97 -2.25
N ILE A 70 11.86 -10.25 -1.53
CA ILE A 70 11.47 -9.08 -0.73
C ILE A 70 10.85 -8.00 -1.63
N GLU A 71 11.49 -7.69 -2.76
CA GLU A 71 10.95 -6.74 -3.74
C GLU A 71 9.61 -7.19 -4.32
N ALA A 72 9.43 -8.50 -4.53
CA ALA A 72 8.17 -9.04 -5.01
C ALA A 72 7.06 -8.83 -3.98
N MET A 73 7.34 -9.05 -2.69
CA MET A 73 6.39 -8.80 -1.59
C MET A 73 5.98 -7.33 -1.50
N ILE A 74 6.95 -6.40 -1.59
CA ILE A 74 6.65 -4.95 -1.58
C ILE A 74 5.83 -4.54 -2.80
N ARG A 75 6.13 -5.11 -3.98
CA ARG A 75 5.43 -4.79 -5.23
C ARG A 75 3.99 -5.32 -5.27
N GLU A 76 3.69 -6.36 -4.50
CA GLU A 76 2.35 -6.95 -4.41
C GLU A 76 1.36 -6.04 -3.67
N ALA A 77 1.85 -5.12 -2.82
CA ALA A 77 1.03 -4.11 -2.18
C ALA A 77 0.89 -2.87 -3.09
N PRO A 78 -0.27 -2.63 -3.74
CA PRO A 78 -0.54 -1.35 -4.35
C PRO A 78 -0.77 -0.31 -3.24
N GLY A 79 0.22 0.55 -3.01
CA GLY A 79 0.07 1.77 -2.20
C GLY A 79 -1.00 2.71 -2.76
#